data_AF-A0A0R0M574-F1
#
_entry.id   AF-A0A0R0M574-F1
#
_cell.length_a   1.000
_cell.length_b   1.000
_cell.length_c   1.000
_cell.angle_alpha   90.00
_cell.angle_beta   90.00
_cell.angle_gamma   90.00
#
_symmetry.space_group_name_H-M   'P 1'
#
loop_
_entity.id
_entity.type
_entity.pdbx_description
1 polymer ?
#
loop_
_entity_poly.entity_id
_entity_poly.type
_entity_poly.pdbx_seq_one_letter_code
_entity_poly.pdbx_strand_id
1 'polypeptide(L)'
;MKCQKNVANANEQKSVPTQYGISSHQASKTPFTDISVDIVGHFYPLLYNTNLTNHFHLLVVTDMHSRFTKVGILKTLTSNETWNVLKKNMARSIHKT
;
A
#
# COMPACT_ATOMS: atom_id res chain seq x y z
N MET A 1 24.74 -17.08 -56.34
CA MET A 1 24.84 -16.30 -55.08
C MET A 1 23.78 -16.80 -54.11
N LYS A 2 24.19 -17.34 -52.95
CA LYS A 2 23.29 -17.72 -51.85
C LYS A 2 23.72 -16.91 -50.62
N CYS A 3 22.86 -16.02 -50.14
CA CYS A 3 23.08 -15.33 -48.87
C CYS A 3 22.64 -16.27 -47.74
N GLN A 4 23.59 -16.91 -47.07
CA GLN A 4 23.32 -17.56 -45.79
C GLN A 4 23.13 -16.47 -44.73
N LYS A 5 21.90 -16.39 -44.21
CA LYS A 5 21.56 -15.52 -43.09
C LYS A 5 22.01 -16.24 -41.82
N ASN A 6 23.20 -15.90 -41.32
CA ASN A 6 23.64 -16.30 -39.98
C ASN A 6 22.72 -15.61 -38.97
N VAL A 7 21.70 -16.34 -38.50
CA VAL A 7 20.95 -15.93 -37.32
C VAL A 7 21.86 -16.25 -36.13
N ALA A 8 22.46 -15.20 -35.57
CA ALA A 8 23.13 -15.29 -34.28
C ALA A 8 22.14 -15.90 -33.27
N ASN A 9 22.59 -16.93 -32.55
CA ASN A 9 21.90 -17.50 -31.40
C ASN A 9 21.71 -16.41 -30.33
N ALA A 10 20.64 -15.65 -30.43
CA ALA A 10 20.09 -14.94 -29.29
C ALA A 10 19.48 -16.01 -28.39
N ASN A 11 20.24 -16.44 -27.38
CA ASN A 11 19.69 -17.07 -26.19
C ASN A 11 18.78 -16.03 -25.53
N GLU A 12 17.54 -15.91 -26.02
CA GLU A 12 16.46 -15.38 -25.21
C GLU A 12 16.33 -16.34 -24.02
N GLN A 13 16.79 -15.90 -22.85
CA GLN A 13 16.41 -16.53 -21.59
C GLN A 13 14.88 -16.45 -21.51
N LYS A 14 14.21 -17.51 -22.01
CA LYS A 14 12.80 -17.74 -21.77
C LYS A 14 12.62 -17.79 -20.26
N SER A 15 12.18 -16.69 -19.66
CA SER A 15 11.70 -16.70 -18.28
C SER A 15 10.56 -17.68 -18.21
N VAL A 16 10.79 -18.86 -17.64
CA VAL A 16 9.72 -19.78 -17.28
C VAL A 16 8.79 -18.98 -16.37
N PRO A 17 7.48 -18.88 -16.67
CA PRO A 17 6.57 -18.19 -15.78
C PRO A 17 6.57 -18.95 -14.45
N THR A 18 7.19 -18.36 -13.44
CA THR A 18 7.12 -18.85 -12.06
C THR A 18 5.65 -18.76 -11.67
N GLN A 19 4.95 -19.89 -11.65
CA GLN A 19 3.62 -19.97 -11.08
C GLN A 19 3.77 -19.74 -9.57
N TYR A 20 3.50 -18.51 -9.14
CA TYR A 20 3.30 -18.21 -7.73
C TYR A 20 2.02 -18.93 -7.30
N GLY A 21 2.11 -19.81 -6.31
CA GLY A 21 0.95 -20.49 -5.74
C GLY A 21 -0.09 -19.47 -5.30
N ILE A 22 -1.35 -19.67 -5.70
CA ILE A 22 -2.45 -18.80 -5.31
C ILE A 22 -2.69 -19.03 -3.80
N SER A 23 -2.15 -18.14 -2.97
CA SER A 23 -2.50 -18.05 -1.56
C SER A 23 -3.75 -17.18 -1.44
N SER A 24 -4.91 -17.79 -1.19
CA SER A 24 -6.12 -17.05 -0.85
C SER A 24 -6.14 -16.75 0.64
N HIS A 25 -6.01 -15.48 1.01
CA HIS A 25 -6.21 -15.04 2.39
C HIS A 25 -7.70 -15.19 2.73
N GLN A 26 -8.05 -16.09 3.64
CA GLN A 26 -9.41 -16.14 4.19
C GLN A 26 -9.61 -14.92 5.08
N ALA A 27 -10.54 -14.04 4.70
CA ALA A 27 -10.92 -12.92 5.55
C ALA A 27 -11.54 -13.43 6.86
N SER A 28 -11.24 -12.75 7.97
CA SER A 28 -11.84 -13.10 9.26
C SER A 28 -13.39 -13.01 9.25
N LYS A 29 -14.03 -13.80 10.12
CA LYS A 29 -15.48 -13.83 10.31
C LYS A 29 -15.99 -12.77 11.30
N THR A 30 -15.10 -12.09 12.02
CA THR A 30 -15.47 -11.12 13.06
C THR A 30 -14.82 -9.76 12.80
N PRO A 31 -15.55 -8.64 12.99
CA PRO A 31 -14.99 -7.30 12.82
C PRO A 31 -13.75 -7.07 13.70
N PHE A 32 -12.81 -6.27 13.20
CA PHE A 32 -11.62 -5.79 13.92
C PHE A 32 -10.60 -6.87 14.33
N THR A 33 -10.69 -8.07 13.78
CA THR A 33 -9.73 -9.16 14.06
C THR A 33 -8.72 -9.37 12.93
N ASP A 34 -9.01 -8.89 11.73
CA ASP A 34 -8.14 -8.94 10.57
C ASP A 34 -8.08 -7.55 9.94
N ILE A 35 -6.95 -6.87 10.16
CA ILE A 35 -6.77 -5.47 9.80
C ILE A 35 -5.62 -5.35 8.82
N SER A 36 -5.90 -4.83 7.64
CA SER A 36 -4.89 -4.39 6.68
C SER A 36 -4.49 -2.95 7.00
N VAL A 37 -3.18 -2.71 7.10
CA VAL A 37 -2.61 -1.38 7.30
C VAL A 37 -1.65 -1.11 6.14
N ASP A 38 -1.84 0.03 5.46
CA ASP A 38 -1.01 0.45 4.35
C ASP A 38 -0.71 1.96 4.42
N ILE A 39 0.34 2.38 3.74
CA ILE A 39 0.74 3.78 3.64
C ILE A 39 0.77 4.18 2.17
N VAL A 40 -0.11 5.10 1.80
CA VAL A 40 -0.25 5.60 0.42
C VAL A 40 0.37 6.99 0.32
N GLY A 41 1.20 7.24 -0.71
CA GLY A 41 1.81 8.54 -0.93
C GLY A 41 3.11 8.46 -1.75
N HIS A 42 3.87 9.55 -1.85
CA HIS A 42 3.69 10.85 -1.18
C HIS A 42 2.72 11.80 -1.92
N PHE A 43 2.06 12.69 -1.18
CA PHE A 43 1.17 13.72 -1.70
C PHE A 43 1.67 15.11 -1.36
N TYR A 44 1.41 16.08 -2.25
CA TYR A 44 1.71 17.49 -2.02
C TYR A 44 0.42 18.27 -1.72
N PRO A 45 0.40 19.15 -0.70
CA PRO A 45 -0.74 20.01 -0.43
C PRO A 45 -0.93 21.00 -1.59
N LEU A 46 -2.15 21.10 -2.13
CA LEU A 46 -2.49 21.94 -3.29
C LEU A 46 -2.57 23.45 -2.98
N LEU A 47 -2.31 23.87 -1.74
CA LEU A 47 -2.43 25.27 -1.33
C LEU A 47 -1.10 26.00 -1.54
N TYR A 48 -1.07 26.82 -2.58
CA TYR A 48 -0.06 27.83 -2.94
C TYR A 48 0.84 28.29 -1.80
N ASN A 49 2.03 27.70 -1.66
CA ASN A 49 3.28 28.45 -1.58
C ASN A 49 4.47 27.50 -1.76
N THR A 50 5.56 28.05 -2.28
CA THR A 50 6.77 27.45 -2.88
C THR A 50 7.59 26.45 -2.04
N ASN A 51 7.05 25.90 -0.94
CA ASN A 51 7.77 24.94 -0.13
C ASN A 51 7.47 23.49 -0.53
N LEU A 52 8.06 23.07 -1.66
CA LEU A 52 7.98 21.74 -2.27
C LEU A 52 8.49 20.59 -1.38
N THR A 53 8.94 20.87 -0.15
CA THR A 53 9.45 19.86 0.79
C THR A 53 8.36 19.28 1.69
N ASN A 54 7.23 19.98 1.87
CA ASN A 54 6.12 19.51 2.69
C ASN A 54 5.25 18.53 1.90
N HIS A 55 5.60 17.25 1.94
CA HIS A 55 4.76 16.16 1.48
C HIS A 55 4.13 15.43 2.67
N PHE A 56 3.03 14.74 2.43
CA PHE A 56 2.37 13.90 3.43
C PHE A 56 1.99 12.54 2.84
N HIS A 57 1.72 11.59 3.72
CA HIS A 57 1.27 10.25 3.38
C HIS A 57 -0.07 9.99 4.07
N LEU A 58 -0.83 9.05 3.51
CA LEU A 58 -2.08 8.57 4.09
C LEU A 58 -1.84 7.22 4.73
N LEU A 59 -2.07 7.13 6.04
CA LEU A 59 -2.16 5.86 6.74
C LEU A 59 -3.57 5.31 6.55
N VAL A 60 -3.69 4.21 5.82
CA VAL A 60 -4.96 3.53 5.52
C VAL A 60 -5.07 2.31 6.41
N VAL A 61 -6.13 2.25 7.22
CA VAL A 61 -6.42 1.13 8.12
C VAL A 61 -7.78 0.56 7.74
N THR A 62 -7.80 -0.68 7.27
CA THR A 62 -9.00 -1.34 6.77
C THR A 62 -9.27 -2.62 7.54
N ASP A 63 -10.46 -2.73 8.12
CA ASP A 63 -10.94 -4.03 8.62
C ASP A 63 -11.34 -4.90 7.42
N MET A 64 -10.68 -6.05 7.27
CA MET A 64 -10.86 -6.93 6.12
C MET A 64 -12.21 -7.65 6.15
N HIS A 65 -12.83 -7.77 7.33
CA HIS A 65 -14.16 -8.32 7.49
C HIS A 65 -15.23 -7.31 7.05
N SER A 66 -15.32 -6.15 7.73
CA SER A 66 -16.38 -5.17 7.46
C SER A 66 -16.12 -4.25 6.26
N ARG A 67 -14.90 -4.26 5.71
CA ARG A 67 -14.40 -3.30 4.71
C ARG A 67 -14.43 -1.86 5.18
N PHE A 68 -14.59 -1.64 6.48
CA PHE A 68 -14.55 -0.31 7.06
C PHE A 68 -13.11 0.22 7.05
N THR A 69 -12.91 1.37 6.43
CA THR A 69 -11.59 2.00 6.28
C THR A 69 -11.54 3.32 7.04
N LYS A 70 -10.49 3.51 7.82
CA LYS A 70 -10.10 4.79 8.42
C LYS A 70 -8.82 5.29 7.78
N VAL A 71 -8.76 6.59 7.54
CA VAL A 71 -7.59 7.25 6.96
C VAL A 71 -7.03 8.26 7.96
N GLY A 72 -5.72 8.21 8.18
CA GLY A 72 -4.96 9.22 8.92
C GLY A 72 -3.93 9.89 8.02
N ILE A 73 -3.48 11.08 8.42
CA ILE A 73 -2.42 11.81 7.70
C ILE A 73 -1.11 11.64 8.48
N LEU A 74 -0.05 11.25 7.78
CA LEU A 74 1.31 11.19 8.29
C LEU A 74 2.15 12.27 7.60
N LYS A 75 2.81 13.12 8.38
CA LYS A 75 3.77 14.11 7.89
C LYS A 75 5.17 13.49 7.74
N THR A 76 5.48 12.48 8.55
CA THR A 76 6.74 11.72 8.50
C THR A 76 6.46 10.22 8.55
N LEU A 77 7.32 9.43 7.91
CA LEU A 77 7.24 7.96 7.92
C LEU A 77 7.98 7.39 9.12
N THR A 78 7.55 7.76 10.32
CA THR A 78 8.13 7.24 11.58
C THR A 78 7.12 6.38 12.32
N SER A 79 7.59 5.29 12.93
CA SER A 79 6.73 4.39 13.71
C SER A 79 6.01 5.11 14.85
N ASN A 80 6.65 6.12 15.44
CA ASN A 80 6.06 6.95 16.49
C ASN A 80 4.87 7.78 15.97
N GLU A 81 5.00 8.42 14.81
CA GLU A 81 3.88 9.15 14.20
C GLU A 81 2.75 8.21 13.79
N THR A 82 3.07 7.09 13.14
CA THR A 82 2.10 6.04 12.78
C THR A 82 1.31 5.57 14.01
N TRP A 83 2.00 5.26 15.12
CA TRP A 83 1.37 4.82 16.36
C TRP A 83 0.45 5.88 16.97
N ASN A 84 0.88 7.14 16.95
CA ASN A 84 0.07 8.25 17.46
C ASN A 84 -1.21 8.46 16.64
N VAL A 85 -1.13 8.33 15.32
CA VAL A 85 -2.30 8.40 14.43
C VAL A 85 -3.24 7.22 14.65
N LEU A 86 -2.71 6.00 14.79
CA LEU A 86 -3.52 4.79 15.09
C LEU A 86 -4.32 4.96 16.38
N LYS A 87 -3.67 5.36 17.48
CA LYS A 87 -4.35 5.59 18.78
C LYS A 87 -5.50 6.59 18.64
N LYS A 88 -5.27 7.70 17.94
CA LYS A 88 -6.30 8.75 17.73
C LYS A 88 -7.49 8.23 16.92
N ASN A 89 -7.25 7.42 15.91
CA ASN A 89 -8.28 6.86 15.04
C ASN A 89 -9.11 5.76 15.72
N MET A 90 -8.53 5.02 16.67
CA MET A 90 -9.26 4.01 17.44
C MET A 90 -10.04 4.59 18.62
N ALA A 91 -9.51 5.59 19.33
CA ALA A 91 -10.17 6.19 20.50
C ALA A 91 -11.48 6.93 20.18
N ARG A 92 -11.61 7.52 18.98
CA ARG A 92 -12.81 8.30 18.59
C ARG A 92 -14.06 7.45 18.31
N SER A 93 -13.96 6.12 18.34
CA SER A 93 -15.10 5.22 18.08
C SER A 93 -16.02 4.99 19.28
N ILE A 94 -15.60 5.38 20.50
CA ILE A 94 -16.26 4.95 21.75
C ILE A 94 -17.26 6.00 22.29
N HIS A 95 -17.28 7.22 21.75
CA HIS A 95 -18.07 8.33 22.33
C HIS A 95 -19.36 8.72 21.56
N LYS A 96 -19.94 7.81 20.78
CA LYS A 96 -21.27 8.04 20.19
C LYS A 96 -22.16 6.82 20.40
N THR A 97 -22.74 6.73 21.59
CA THR A 97 -23.99 6.01 21.87
C THR A 97 -24.80 6.83 22.86
#